data_AF-A0A538UDC2-F1
#
_entry.id   AF-A0A538UDC2-F1
#
_cell.length_a   1.000
_cell.length_b   1.000
_cell.length_c   1.000
_cell.angle_alpha   90.00
_cell.angle_beta   90.00
_cell.angle_gamma   90.00
#
_symmetry.space_group_name_H-M   'P 1'
#
loop_
_entity.id
_entity.type
_entity.pdbx_description
1 polymer ?
#
loop_
_entity_poly.entity_id
_entity_poly.type
_entity_poly.pdbx_seq_one_letter_code
_entity_poly.pdbx_strand_id
1 'polypeptide(L)'
;MKLRLALCLGVVSLSLLQSVPAGAIGRPFQIGFGGGMSVPVSNAKDAFKTGFHGQAMVKWKPPAIPFGLRGTVGYERMDLKSLAPGTSGHGSILSGLGNVTLGMSVGPIRPYVLAGLGAFNTKATVSGAGSASTTKFGIDGGAGVEFKLGSFSGFLEGKVQELQDARHPGHVRGGLLGGTRAPRGRRCDGGQGGVPCALAAVIRPPGGNAVGRRPTAGVRSMTVVDWLLDSDPSIRWQVMRDLTDAPADEVAAERARVAREGVGGRLLALQAPDGRWGGAAWNHGWNSTMHVLWLLRHLGLDPASAEARRAVTLVRDHVTWRGCGPPECHDNPFFAGELEPCINGQVAMAGAYFGQDVQGLIDRLLGEQLSDGGWNCEAPSRSTRSSFNTTLCVLEALLEHERAGGGTPNVIAARLRGKEYLLERRLFRRRSTGEVIERDRKGGAAWTRFAFPTWWHYDVLRGLEYLRSAGVTPDERVAEAIELVVSKPDADGRWPLEVQHPGVMPADLDQGEGQPSRWNTLRALRVLRWHRASPRNRP
;
A
#
# COMPACT_ATOMS: atom_id res chain seq x y z
N MET A 1 -4.86 -2.51 -15.97
CA MET A 1 -5.28 -1.10 -15.87
C MET A 1 -6.66 -1.00 -15.21
N LYS A 2 -6.69 -0.81 -13.88
CA LYS A 2 -7.95 -0.62 -13.14
C LYS A 2 -8.49 0.79 -13.41
N LEU A 3 -9.68 0.88 -14.00
CA LEU A 3 -10.40 2.14 -14.11
C LEU A 3 -11.28 2.25 -12.86
N ARG A 4 -10.97 3.19 -11.96
CA ARG A 4 -11.81 3.50 -10.80
C ARG A 4 -12.59 4.77 -11.12
N LEU A 5 -13.90 4.72 -11.01
CA LEU A 5 -14.80 5.86 -11.12
C LEU A 5 -15.48 6.06 -9.76
N ALA A 6 -15.59 7.30 -9.29
CA ALA A 6 -16.57 7.61 -8.26
C ALA A 6 -17.77 8.19 -8.98
N LEU A 7 -18.95 7.81 -8.52
CA LEU A 7 -20.16 8.50 -8.92
C LEU A 7 -20.59 9.32 -7.72
N CYS A 8 -20.47 10.65 -7.81
CA CYS A 8 -21.20 11.54 -6.92
C CYS A 8 -22.63 11.66 -7.45
N LEU A 9 -23.49 10.73 -7.03
CA LEU A 9 -24.92 10.79 -7.29
C LEU A 9 -25.54 11.92 -6.47
N GLY A 10 -25.96 12.97 -7.15
CA GLY A 10 -26.95 13.91 -6.65
C GLY A 10 -28.01 14.09 -7.71
N VAL A 11 -29.28 13.85 -7.33
CA VAL A 11 -30.52 14.54 -7.73
C VAL A 11 -31.72 13.59 -8.01
N VAL A 12 -32.82 14.00 -7.38
CA VAL A 12 -34.26 13.70 -7.51
C VAL A 12 -34.69 12.87 -8.72
N SER A 13 -35.23 11.67 -8.46
CA SER A 13 -36.07 10.94 -9.42
C SER A 13 -37.52 11.46 -9.36
N LEU A 14 -37.98 12.12 -10.42
CA LEU A 14 -39.41 12.30 -10.69
C LEU A 14 -39.89 11.09 -11.50
N SER A 15 -40.63 10.18 -10.86
CA SER A 15 -41.24 9.04 -11.54
C SER A 15 -42.57 9.47 -12.16
N LEU A 16 -42.55 9.76 -13.46
CA LEU A 16 -43.75 9.65 -14.29
C LEU A 16 -43.76 8.24 -14.89
N LEU A 17 -44.83 7.49 -14.65
CA LEU A 17 -45.55 6.77 -15.71
C LEU A 17 -46.81 6.11 -15.14
N GLN A 18 -47.93 6.72 -15.54
CA GLN A 18 -49.19 6.13 -16.00
C GLN A 18 -49.86 5.01 -15.18
N SER A 19 -51.12 5.32 -14.85
CA SER A 19 -52.18 4.50 -14.28
C SER A 19 -52.23 3.08 -14.82
N VAL A 20 -52.01 2.09 -13.94
CA VAL A 20 -52.47 0.70 -14.12
C VAL A 20 -53.45 0.40 -12.98
N PRO A 21 -54.61 -0.23 -13.24
CA PRO A 21 -55.74 -0.21 -12.31
C PRO A 21 -55.45 -0.89 -10.97
N ALA A 22 -56.09 -0.38 -9.92
CA ALA A 22 -56.03 -0.88 -8.56
C ALA A 22 -56.56 -2.32 -8.45
N GLY A 23 -55.79 -3.21 -7.82
CA GLY A 23 -56.28 -4.57 -7.53
C GLY A 23 -55.28 -5.69 -7.24
N ALA A 24 -53.97 -5.46 -7.09
CA ALA A 24 -53.01 -6.55 -6.84
C ALA A 24 -52.25 -6.40 -5.52
N ILE A 25 -52.52 -7.33 -4.61
CA ILE A 25 -51.85 -7.62 -3.34
C ILE A 25 -50.33 -7.74 -3.53
N GLY A 26 -49.57 -7.06 -2.66
CA GLY A 26 -48.15 -7.28 -2.35
C GLY A 26 -47.22 -7.57 -3.54
N ARG A 27 -46.86 -6.56 -4.34
CA ARG A 27 -45.86 -6.75 -5.41
C ARG A 27 -44.46 -6.84 -4.78
N PRO A 28 -43.75 -7.98 -4.88
CA PRO A 28 -42.42 -8.10 -4.30
C PRO A 28 -41.35 -7.40 -5.15
N PHE A 29 -41.73 -6.90 -6.34
CA PHE A 29 -40.86 -6.21 -7.30
C PHE A 29 -41.24 -4.73 -7.47
N GLN A 30 -40.23 -3.86 -7.52
CA GLN A 30 -40.36 -2.44 -7.81
C GLN A 30 -39.42 -2.06 -8.95
N ILE A 31 -39.91 -1.28 -9.91
CA ILE A 31 -39.08 -0.72 -11.00
C ILE A 31 -38.79 0.74 -10.67
N GLY A 32 -37.54 1.17 -10.84
CA GLY A 32 -37.12 2.55 -10.59
C GLY A 32 -36.14 3.03 -11.65
N PHE A 33 -36.06 4.35 -11.79
CA PHE A 33 -35.09 5.02 -12.65
C PHE A 33 -34.39 6.10 -11.83
N GLY A 34 -33.13 6.38 -12.16
CA GLY A 34 -32.36 7.44 -11.55
C GLY A 34 -31.29 7.95 -12.50
N GLY A 35 -30.77 9.13 -12.22
CA GLY A 35 -29.64 9.69 -12.95
C GLY A 35 -28.94 10.74 -12.10
N GLY A 36 -27.77 11.15 -12.52
CA GLY A 36 -26.98 12.13 -11.77
C GLY A 36 -25.62 12.37 -12.40
N MET A 37 -24.71 12.88 -11.59
CA MET A 37 -23.34 13.20 -12.01
C MET A 37 -22.40 12.00 -11.81
N SER A 38 -21.46 11.86 -12.73
CA SER A 38 -20.35 10.91 -12.63
C SER A 38 -19.07 11.71 -12.45
N VAL A 39 -18.44 11.60 -11.28
CA VAL A 39 -17.29 12.41 -10.90
C VAL A 39 -16.05 11.53 -10.92
N PRO A 40 -15.23 11.56 -11.99
CA PRO A 40 -14.09 10.66 -12.08
C PRO A 40 -13.13 10.91 -10.91
N VAL A 41 -12.77 9.84 -10.18
CA VAL A 41 -11.77 9.88 -9.08
C VAL A 41 -10.59 8.99 -9.43
N SER A 42 -9.55 9.04 -8.59
CA SER A 42 -8.32 8.28 -8.83
C SER A 42 -7.83 8.57 -10.25
N ASN A 43 -7.40 7.56 -11.01
CA ASN A 43 -6.80 7.73 -12.33
C ASN A 43 -7.79 8.26 -13.39
N ALA A 44 -9.09 8.07 -13.20
CA ALA A 44 -10.08 8.59 -14.14
C ALA A 44 -10.14 10.13 -14.09
N LYS A 45 -9.81 10.76 -12.95
CA LYS A 45 -9.91 12.22 -12.75
C LYS A 45 -8.97 12.97 -13.68
N ASP A 46 -7.85 12.37 -14.05
CA ASP A 46 -6.82 12.99 -14.87
C ASP A 46 -7.16 12.86 -16.37
N ALA A 47 -7.97 11.85 -16.73
CA ALA A 47 -8.38 11.58 -18.10
C ALA A 47 -9.73 12.18 -18.48
N PHE A 48 -10.68 12.26 -17.54
CA PHE A 48 -12.08 12.62 -17.82
C PHE A 48 -12.54 13.85 -17.04
N LYS A 49 -13.45 14.61 -17.64
CA LYS A 49 -14.25 15.64 -16.96
C LYS A 49 -15.45 14.97 -16.27
N THR A 50 -16.03 15.67 -15.30
CA THR A 50 -17.32 15.27 -14.70
C THR A 50 -18.36 15.09 -15.81
N GLY A 51 -19.04 13.95 -15.76
CA GLY A 51 -20.05 13.56 -16.74
C GLY A 51 -21.40 13.30 -16.08
N PHE A 52 -22.25 12.59 -16.80
CA PHE A 52 -23.56 12.18 -16.31
C PHE A 52 -23.73 10.67 -16.37
N HIS A 53 -24.67 10.16 -15.59
CA HIS A 53 -25.18 8.80 -15.74
C HIS A 53 -26.69 8.74 -15.61
N GLY A 54 -27.27 7.70 -16.20
CA GLY A 54 -28.64 7.27 -15.99
C GLY A 54 -28.67 5.78 -15.65
N GLN A 55 -29.65 5.35 -14.88
CA GLN A 55 -29.83 3.95 -14.49
C GLN A 55 -31.31 3.58 -14.41
N ALA A 56 -31.61 2.34 -14.79
CA ALA A 56 -32.88 1.66 -14.56
C ALA A 56 -32.62 0.49 -13.61
N MET A 57 -33.53 0.24 -12.68
CA MET A 57 -33.37 -0.82 -11.69
C MET A 57 -34.66 -1.56 -11.39
N VAL A 58 -34.54 -2.86 -11.11
CA VAL A 58 -35.61 -3.70 -10.58
C VAL A 58 -35.18 -4.15 -9.18
N LYS A 59 -35.93 -3.73 -8.16
CA LYS A 59 -35.72 -4.11 -6.77
C LYS A 59 -36.67 -5.24 -6.42
N TRP A 60 -36.19 -6.24 -5.70
CA TRP A 60 -36.97 -7.31 -5.10
C TRP A 60 -36.70 -7.37 -3.60
N LYS A 61 -37.74 -7.28 -2.76
CA LYS A 61 -37.59 -7.38 -1.30
C LYS A 61 -38.58 -8.38 -0.72
N PRO A 62 -38.17 -9.62 -0.43
CA PRO A 62 -39.04 -10.60 0.19
C PRO A 62 -39.37 -10.21 1.65
N PRO A 63 -40.60 -10.42 2.15
CA PRO A 63 -41.02 -10.01 3.49
C PRO A 63 -40.24 -10.68 4.64
N ALA A 64 -39.67 -11.87 4.42
CA ALA A 64 -39.08 -12.72 5.45
C ALA A 64 -37.54 -12.65 5.53
N ILE A 65 -36.89 -11.84 4.69
CA ILE A 65 -35.42 -11.81 4.59
C ILE A 65 -34.93 -10.38 4.86
N PRO A 66 -33.86 -10.20 5.67
CA PRO A 66 -33.38 -8.86 6.05
C PRO A 66 -32.67 -8.10 4.92
N PHE A 67 -32.53 -8.70 3.73
CA PHE A 67 -31.93 -8.10 2.55
C PHE A 67 -32.89 -8.10 1.35
N GLY A 68 -32.72 -7.11 0.48
CA GLY A 68 -33.31 -7.05 -0.85
C GLY A 68 -32.28 -7.35 -1.93
N LEU A 69 -32.74 -7.77 -3.10
CA LEU A 69 -31.93 -7.88 -4.31
C LEU A 69 -32.30 -6.76 -5.27
N ARG A 70 -31.33 -6.22 -6.02
CA ARG A 70 -31.56 -5.19 -7.03
C ARG A 70 -30.76 -5.49 -8.28
N GLY A 71 -31.43 -5.62 -9.42
CA GLY A 71 -30.78 -5.62 -10.73
C GLY A 71 -30.76 -4.20 -11.29
N THR A 72 -29.61 -3.72 -11.74
CA THR A 72 -29.44 -2.35 -12.25
C THR A 72 -28.77 -2.36 -13.62
N VAL A 73 -29.32 -1.62 -14.58
CA VAL A 73 -28.68 -1.31 -15.86
C VAL A 73 -28.36 0.17 -15.88
N GLY A 74 -27.10 0.53 -16.11
CA GLY A 74 -26.63 1.92 -16.09
C GLY A 74 -25.94 2.31 -17.40
N TYR A 75 -26.05 3.58 -17.76
CA TYR A 75 -25.27 4.20 -18.82
C TYR A 75 -24.62 5.47 -18.29
N GLU A 76 -23.33 5.63 -18.55
CA GLU A 76 -22.53 6.77 -18.11
C GLU A 76 -21.76 7.34 -19.29
N ARG A 77 -21.58 8.66 -19.31
CA ARG A 77 -20.77 9.34 -20.33
C ARG A 77 -19.98 10.49 -19.70
N MET A 78 -18.70 10.54 -20.02
CA MET A 78 -17.79 11.61 -19.60
C MET A 78 -16.92 12.03 -20.77
N ASP A 79 -16.67 13.33 -20.87
CA ASP A 79 -15.78 13.87 -21.91
C ASP A 79 -14.32 13.78 -21.48
N LEU A 80 -13.42 13.55 -22.44
CA LEU A 80 -11.98 13.54 -22.19
C LEU A 80 -11.48 14.96 -21.86
N LYS A 81 -10.50 15.05 -20.96
CA LYS A 81 -9.71 16.27 -20.81
C LYS A 81 -8.83 16.42 -22.05
N SER A 82 -8.85 17.59 -22.68
CA SER A 82 -8.09 17.83 -23.91
C SER A 82 -6.60 17.76 -23.63
N LEU A 83 -5.88 16.92 -24.38
CA LEU A 83 -4.42 16.74 -24.29
C LEU A 83 -3.65 17.48 -25.40
N ALA A 84 -4.35 17.99 -26.43
CA ALA A 84 -3.80 18.80 -27.53
C ALA A 84 -4.90 19.66 -28.20
N PRO A 85 -4.57 20.82 -28.81
CA PRO A 85 -5.54 21.65 -29.52
C PRO A 85 -6.20 20.88 -30.68
N GLY A 86 -7.53 20.88 -30.74
CA GLY A 86 -8.31 20.23 -31.81
C GLY A 86 -8.74 18.78 -31.53
N THR A 87 -8.26 18.15 -30.45
CA THR A 87 -8.63 16.76 -30.11
C THR A 87 -9.79 16.74 -29.11
N SER A 88 -10.94 16.22 -29.55
CA SER A 88 -12.13 15.99 -28.71
C SER A 88 -12.47 14.50 -28.64
N GLY A 89 -13.10 14.07 -27.55
CA GLY A 89 -13.49 12.68 -27.39
C GLY A 89 -14.21 12.44 -26.06
N HIS A 90 -14.79 11.26 -25.92
CA HIS A 90 -15.59 10.88 -24.77
C HIS A 90 -15.42 9.40 -24.42
N GLY A 91 -15.50 9.11 -23.13
CA GLY A 91 -15.68 7.77 -22.61
C GLY A 91 -17.15 7.53 -22.27
N SER A 92 -17.66 6.33 -22.55
CA SER A 92 -18.97 5.88 -22.08
C SER A 92 -18.89 4.50 -21.46
N ILE A 93 -19.73 4.25 -20.46
CA ILE A 93 -19.80 2.97 -19.76
C ILE A 93 -21.24 2.49 -19.78
N LEU A 94 -21.48 1.29 -20.29
CA LEU A 94 -22.75 0.57 -20.14
C LEU A 94 -22.56 -0.53 -19.08
N SER A 95 -23.36 -0.52 -18.01
CA SER A 95 -23.23 -1.43 -16.89
C SER A 95 -24.48 -2.29 -16.68
N GLY A 96 -24.26 -3.54 -16.26
CA GLY A 96 -25.29 -4.45 -15.76
C GLY A 96 -24.85 -5.05 -14.43
N LEU A 97 -25.61 -4.78 -13.37
CA LEU A 97 -25.23 -5.02 -11.98
C LEU A 97 -26.30 -5.84 -11.25
N GLY A 98 -25.85 -6.75 -10.39
CA GLY A 98 -26.66 -7.41 -9.38
C GLY A 98 -26.19 -7.01 -7.98
N ASN A 99 -27.06 -6.34 -7.23
CA ASN A 99 -26.77 -5.81 -5.90
C ASN A 99 -27.59 -6.53 -4.82
N VAL A 100 -26.99 -6.67 -3.64
CA VAL A 100 -27.69 -6.92 -2.38
C VAL A 100 -27.86 -5.59 -1.66
N THR A 101 -29.07 -5.32 -1.17
CA THR A 101 -29.40 -4.10 -0.42
C THR A 101 -29.81 -4.45 1.01
N LEU A 102 -29.21 -3.80 2.00
CA LEU A 102 -29.55 -3.95 3.41
C LEU A 102 -30.17 -2.64 3.90
N GLY A 103 -31.43 -2.67 4.32
CA GLY A 103 -32.17 -1.49 4.76
C GLY A 103 -32.39 -1.49 6.27
N MET A 104 -32.22 -0.33 6.90
CA MET A 104 -32.54 -0.13 8.31
C MET A 104 -33.98 0.43 8.37
N SER A 105 -34.93 -0.37 8.87
CA SER A 105 -36.35 -0.03 8.83
C SER A 105 -36.74 0.89 9.97
N VAL A 106 -36.60 2.22 9.81
CA VAL A 106 -37.09 3.20 10.79
C VAL A 106 -37.73 4.39 10.07
N GLY A 107 -39.06 4.52 10.15
CA GLY A 107 -39.77 5.75 9.73
C GLY A 107 -39.93 6.00 8.22
N PRO A 108 -40.30 7.23 7.81
CA PRO A 108 -40.56 7.62 6.41
C PRO A 108 -39.28 7.79 5.57
N ILE A 109 -38.11 7.81 6.22
CA ILE A 109 -36.78 7.90 5.63
C ILE A 109 -36.06 6.59 5.90
N ARG A 110 -35.67 5.87 4.85
CA ARG A 110 -35.16 4.50 4.91
C ARG A 110 -33.72 4.46 4.43
N PRO A 111 -32.73 4.60 5.33
CA PRO A 111 -31.34 4.43 4.95
C PRO A 111 -31.06 2.96 4.59
N TYR A 112 -30.21 2.77 3.59
CA TYR A 112 -29.76 1.47 3.13
C TYR A 112 -28.30 1.52 2.66
N VAL A 113 -27.65 0.37 2.73
CA VAL A 113 -26.36 0.12 2.07
C VAL A 113 -26.56 -0.89 0.95
N LEU A 114 -25.73 -0.79 -0.09
CA LEU A 114 -25.75 -1.72 -1.21
C LEU A 114 -24.32 -2.15 -1.56
N ALA A 115 -24.20 -3.40 -1.98
CA ALA A 115 -22.99 -3.93 -2.58
C ALA A 115 -23.38 -4.90 -3.69
N GLY A 116 -22.67 -4.87 -4.81
CA GLY A 116 -22.96 -5.71 -5.94
C GLY A 116 -21.76 -6.00 -6.82
N LEU A 117 -22.03 -6.87 -7.79
CA LEU A 117 -21.10 -7.31 -8.81
C LEU A 117 -21.75 -7.12 -10.17
N GLY A 118 -20.97 -6.85 -11.20
CA GLY A 118 -21.52 -6.67 -12.53
C GLY A 118 -20.50 -6.61 -13.64
N ALA A 119 -21.02 -6.47 -14.85
CA ALA A 119 -20.24 -6.28 -16.07
C ALA A 119 -20.38 -4.83 -16.54
N PHE A 120 -19.28 -4.28 -17.05
CA PHE A 120 -19.14 -2.90 -17.49
C PHE A 120 -18.51 -2.88 -18.87
N ASN A 121 -19.28 -2.55 -19.90
CA ASN A 121 -18.74 -2.27 -21.23
C ASN A 121 -18.29 -0.82 -21.29
N THR A 122 -16.97 -0.62 -21.29
CA THR A 122 -16.34 0.69 -21.40
C THR A 122 -15.98 0.96 -22.86
N LYS A 123 -16.36 2.12 -23.40
CA LYS A 123 -16.06 2.54 -24.77
C LYS A 123 -15.39 3.91 -24.73
N ALA A 124 -14.26 4.05 -25.41
CA ALA A 124 -13.59 5.34 -25.62
C ALA A 124 -13.67 5.72 -27.10
N THR A 125 -14.08 6.95 -27.38
CA THR A 125 -14.19 7.49 -28.74
C THR A 125 -13.37 8.77 -28.82
N VAL A 126 -12.45 8.85 -29.78
CA VAL A 126 -11.61 10.03 -30.02
C VAL A 126 -11.79 10.48 -31.47
N SER A 127 -12.06 11.78 -31.65
CA SER A 127 -12.22 12.41 -32.97
C SER A 127 -10.98 12.16 -33.83
N GLY A 128 -11.16 11.51 -34.98
CA GLY A 128 -10.07 11.17 -35.92
C GLY A 128 -9.31 9.86 -35.65
N ALA A 129 -9.52 9.20 -34.50
CA ALA A 129 -8.80 7.97 -34.13
C ALA A 129 -9.70 6.73 -33.93
N GLY A 130 -11.02 6.87 -34.11
CA GLY A 130 -11.99 5.76 -34.01
C GLY A 130 -12.47 5.49 -32.58
N SER A 131 -13.17 4.37 -32.37
CA SER A 131 -13.68 3.95 -31.06
C SER A 131 -13.24 2.54 -30.68
N ALA A 132 -12.85 2.33 -29.44
CA ALA A 132 -12.53 1.01 -28.88
C ALA A 132 -13.43 0.72 -27.66
N SER A 133 -13.93 -0.51 -27.55
CA SER A 133 -14.74 -0.96 -26.42
C SER A 133 -14.18 -2.21 -25.76
N THR A 134 -14.25 -2.29 -24.44
CA THR A 134 -13.85 -3.47 -23.66
C THR A 134 -14.84 -3.72 -22.53
N THR A 135 -15.22 -4.98 -22.33
CA THR A 135 -16.08 -5.41 -21.22
C THR A 135 -15.23 -5.87 -20.06
N LYS A 136 -15.51 -5.31 -18.88
CA LYS A 136 -14.81 -5.59 -17.62
C LYS A 136 -15.81 -6.09 -16.58
N PHE A 137 -15.36 -6.93 -15.66
CA PHE A 137 -16.16 -7.30 -14.50
C PHE A 137 -15.71 -6.47 -13.31
N GLY A 138 -16.63 -6.14 -12.42
CA GLY A 138 -16.33 -5.23 -11.33
C GLY A 138 -17.29 -5.36 -10.17
N ILE A 139 -17.00 -4.57 -9.16
CA ILE A 139 -17.80 -4.48 -7.94
C ILE A 139 -18.32 -3.05 -7.78
N ASP A 140 -19.49 -2.90 -7.21
CA ASP A 140 -20.02 -1.60 -6.80
C ASP A 140 -20.47 -1.63 -5.34
N GLY A 141 -20.35 -0.49 -4.66
CA GLY A 141 -20.70 -0.36 -3.26
C GLY A 141 -21.10 1.06 -2.93
N GLY A 142 -22.13 1.22 -2.11
CA GLY A 142 -22.67 2.53 -1.79
C GLY A 142 -23.65 2.54 -0.64
N ALA A 143 -24.08 3.73 -0.28
CA ALA A 143 -25.11 3.97 0.72
C ALA A 143 -26.11 4.98 0.18
N GLY A 144 -27.37 4.81 0.55
CA GLY A 144 -28.44 5.69 0.12
C GLY A 144 -29.56 5.79 1.13
N VAL A 145 -30.47 6.69 0.84
CA VAL A 145 -31.65 6.97 1.64
C VAL A 145 -32.85 6.99 0.70
N GLU A 146 -33.84 6.17 0.99
CA GLU A 146 -35.13 6.17 0.29
C GLU A 146 -36.16 6.94 1.13
N PHE A 147 -36.95 7.81 0.53
CA PHE A 147 -37.97 8.59 1.23
C PHE A 147 -39.31 8.49 0.50
N LYS A 148 -40.40 8.44 1.25
CA LYS A 148 -41.75 8.47 0.68
C LYS A 148 -42.17 9.91 0.41
N LEU A 149 -42.67 10.17 -0.80
CA LEU A 149 -43.29 11.42 -1.20
C LEU A 149 -44.69 11.13 -1.74
N GLY A 150 -45.67 11.03 -0.82
CA GLY A 150 -47.03 10.61 -1.15
C GLY A 150 -47.10 9.15 -1.64
N SER A 151 -47.67 8.94 -2.83
CA SER A 151 -47.72 7.63 -3.51
C SER A 151 -46.40 7.22 -4.16
N PHE A 152 -45.38 8.09 -4.13
CA PHE A 152 -44.07 7.88 -4.76
C PHE A 152 -42.99 7.60 -3.71
N SER A 153 -41.91 6.95 -4.14
CA SER A 153 -40.68 6.81 -3.35
C SER A 153 -39.52 7.41 -4.14
N GLY A 154 -38.81 8.36 -3.54
CA GLY A 154 -37.56 8.91 -4.05
C GLY A 154 -36.37 8.27 -3.34
N PHE A 155 -35.18 8.37 -3.93
CA PHE A 155 -33.94 7.97 -3.28
C PHE A 155 -32.79 8.92 -3.58
N LEU A 156 -31.82 8.97 -2.68
CA LEU A 156 -30.52 9.61 -2.85
C LEU A 156 -29.45 8.58 -2.49
N GLU A 157 -28.47 8.33 -3.35
CA GLU A 157 -27.55 7.18 -3.19
C GLU A 157 -26.15 7.53 -3.67
N GLY A 158 -25.14 7.57 -2.80
CA GLY A 158 -23.74 7.68 -3.22
C GLY A 158 -23.12 6.30 -3.44
N LYS A 159 -22.48 6.07 -4.60
CA LYS A 159 -21.85 4.77 -4.89
C LYS A 159 -20.52 4.89 -5.64
N VAL A 160 -19.66 3.89 -5.42
CA VAL A 160 -18.36 3.76 -6.08
C VAL A 160 -18.34 2.46 -6.88
N GLN A 161 -17.78 2.52 -8.09
CA GLN A 161 -17.63 1.36 -8.97
C GLN A 161 -16.15 1.09 -9.25
N GLU A 162 -15.71 -0.14 -9.00
CA GLU A 162 -14.36 -0.60 -9.32
C GLU A 162 -14.40 -1.66 -10.43
N LEU A 163 -13.84 -1.31 -11.60
CA LEU A 163 -13.73 -2.21 -12.75
C LEU A 163 -12.39 -2.95 -12.73
N GLN A 164 -12.43 -4.28 -12.90
CA GLN A 164 -11.26 -5.15 -12.99
C GLN A 164 -11.08 -5.66 -14.42
N ASP A 165 -9.82 -5.73 -14.90
CA ASP A 165 -9.54 -6.33 -16.20
C ASP A 165 -9.72 -7.84 -16.14
N ALA A 166 -10.46 -8.41 -17.10
CA ALA A 166 -10.59 -9.86 -17.23
C ALA A 166 -9.23 -10.46 -17.63
N ARG A 167 -8.50 -11.03 -16.65
CA ARG A 167 -7.46 -12.03 -16.89
C ARG A 167 -8.09 -13.42 -16.64
N HIS A 168 -7.79 -14.35 -17.55
CA HIS A 168 -8.34 -15.71 -17.62
C HIS A 168 -8.52 -16.42 -16.26
N PRO A 169 -9.59 -17.23 -16.09
CA PRO A 169 -9.80 -18.04 -14.89
C PRO A 169 -8.70 -19.10 -14.77
N GLY A 170 -8.03 -19.12 -13.61
CA GLY A 170 -7.01 -20.10 -13.28
C GLY A 170 -7.56 -21.52 -13.32
N HIS A 171 -6.84 -22.39 -14.02
CA HIS A 171 -7.04 -23.84 -13.98
C HIS A 171 -6.96 -24.34 -12.53
N VAL A 172 -8.09 -24.88 -12.06
CA VAL A 172 -8.09 -25.89 -11.00
C VAL A 172 -7.50 -27.16 -11.60
N ARG A 173 -6.33 -27.59 -11.15
CA ARG A 173 -5.85 -28.95 -11.37
C ARG A 173 -5.75 -29.66 -10.02
N GLY A 174 -6.78 -30.44 -9.74
CA GLY A 174 -6.70 -31.53 -8.77
C GLY A 174 -5.67 -32.55 -9.26
N GLY A 175 -4.85 -33.03 -8.33
CA GLY A 175 -4.00 -34.18 -8.55
C GLY A 175 -4.81 -35.46 -8.58
N LEU A 176 -4.45 -36.37 -9.49
CA LEU A 176 -4.47 -37.82 -9.29
C LEU A 176 -3.75 -38.48 -10.48
N LEU A 177 -2.76 -39.30 -10.12
CA LEU A 177 -2.29 -40.52 -10.80
C LEU A 177 -1.52 -40.41 -12.13
N GLY A 178 -0.26 -40.86 -12.05
CA GLY A 178 0.15 -42.04 -12.83
C GLY A 178 1.00 -41.81 -14.08
N GLY A 179 2.26 -42.28 -14.01
CA GLY A 179 2.75 -43.23 -15.02
C GLY A 179 3.49 -42.72 -16.26
N THR A 180 4.82 -42.89 -16.19
CA THR A 180 5.70 -43.52 -17.21
C THR A 180 6.07 -42.82 -18.53
N ARG A 181 7.38 -42.56 -18.63
CA ARG A 181 8.35 -42.80 -19.72
C ARG A 181 8.05 -42.40 -21.19
N ALA A 182 9.03 -41.67 -21.74
CA ALA A 182 9.31 -41.42 -23.16
C ALA A 182 9.64 -42.71 -23.96
N PRO A 183 9.60 -42.65 -25.32
CA PRO A 183 10.87 -42.44 -26.04
C PRO A 183 10.80 -41.57 -27.32
N ARG A 184 11.99 -41.34 -27.89
CA ARG A 184 12.37 -40.49 -29.03
C ARG A 184 11.82 -40.92 -30.40
N GLY A 185 11.49 -39.92 -31.23
CA GLY A 185 12.05 -39.70 -32.58
C GLY A 185 11.36 -40.31 -33.81
N ARG A 186 10.84 -39.44 -34.71
CA ARG A 186 11.20 -39.31 -36.14
C ARG A 186 10.30 -38.30 -36.88
N ARG A 187 10.90 -37.61 -37.85
CA ARG A 187 10.26 -36.81 -38.92
C ARG A 187 9.61 -37.73 -39.96
N CYS A 188 8.48 -37.33 -40.55
CA CYS A 188 8.38 -36.74 -41.90
C CYS A 188 6.91 -36.44 -42.24
N ASP A 189 6.71 -35.22 -42.76
CA ASP A 189 5.81 -34.74 -43.82
C ASP A 189 4.35 -35.22 -43.97
N GLY A 190 3.46 -34.21 -44.08
CA GLY A 190 2.60 -34.09 -45.26
C GLY A 190 1.08 -34.04 -45.04
N GLY A 191 0.54 -32.81 -44.84
CA GLY A 191 -0.79 -32.35 -45.29
C GLY A 191 -2.04 -32.95 -44.61
N GLN A 192 -3.16 -32.26 -44.35
CA GLN A 192 -3.66 -30.92 -44.66
C GLN A 192 -4.74 -30.60 -43.61
N GLY A 193 -4.94 -29.32 -43.28
CA GLY A 193 -6.14 -28.84 -42.57
C GLY A 193 -5.90 -27.67 -41.61
N GLY A 194 -5.63 -26.48 -42.14
CA GLY A 194 -5.49 -25.27 -41.32
C GLY A 194 -5.50 -23.99 -42.17
N VAL A 195 -6.56 -23.21 -42.01
CA VAL A 195 -6.82 -21.92 -42.68
C VAL A 195 -5.72 -20.90 -42.32
N PRO A 196 -5.06 -20.23 -43.29
CA PRO A 196 -3.91 -19.39 -43.00
C PRO A 196 -4.27 -17.96 -42.63
N CYS A 197 -3.43 -17.44 -41.74
CA CYS A 197 -3.30 -16.07 -41.29
C CYS A 197 -2.87 -15.16 -42.47
N ALA A 198 -3.72 -14.21 -42.87
CA ALA A 198 -3.36 -13.11 -43.75
C ALA A 198 -4.23 -11.87 -43.48
N LEU A 199 -3.80 -11.03 -42.53
CA LEU A 199 -4.03 -9.58 -42.62
C LEU A 199 -2.88 -8.85 -41.90
N ALA A 200 -1.67 -9.10 -42.39
CA ALA A 200 -0.48 -8.32 -42.08
C ALA A 200 0.19 -7.96 -43.41
N ALA A 201 -0.22 -6.82 -44.02
CA ALA A 201 0.58 -6.00 -44.94
C ALA A 201 -0.30 -5.02 -45.76
N VAL A 202 -0.51 -3.81 -45.26
CA VAL A 202 -0.66 -2.57 -46.05
C VAL A 202 -0.11 -1.50 -45.11
N ILE A 203 1.09 -0.95 -45.28
CA ILE A 203 1.43 0.18 -46.16
C ILE A 203 2.96 0.15 -46.38
N ARG A 204 3.40 0.18 -47.63
CA ARG A 204 4.80 0.44 -48.02
C ARG A 204 4.77 1.62 -49.01
N PRO A 205 5.48 2.74 -48.80
CA PRO A 205 5.72 3.73 -49.86
C PRO A 205 6.99 3.36 -50.66
N PRO A 206 7.17 3.91 -51.88
CA PRO A 206 8.14 3.42 -52.85
C PRO A 206 9.58 3.86 -52.52
N GLY A 207 10.54 3.09 -53.01
CA GLY A 207 11.96 3.27 -52.76
C GLY A 207 12.58 4.49 -53.45
N GLY A 208 13.68 4.96 -52.86
CA GLY A 208 14.57 5.97 -53.42
C GLY A 208 15.85 6.10 -52.58
N ASN A 209 16.93 5.54 -53.11
CA ASN A 209 18.37 5.75 -52.90
C ASN A 209 18.98 5.97 -51.49
N ALA A 210 20.07 5.22 -51.29
CA ALA A 210 20.98 5.24 -50.16
C ALA A 210 21.71 6.58 -49.97
N VAL A 211 21.64 7.12 -48.74
CA VAL A 211 22.68 7.98 -48.15
C VAL A 211 22.74 7.64 -46.65
N GLY A 212 23.95 7.40 -46.13
CA GLY A 212 24.19 6.92 -44.78
C GLY A 212 23.57 7.79 -43.68
N ARG A 213 22.90 7.14 -42.73
CA ARG A 213 22.45 7.77 -41.47
C ARG A 213 23.04 7.03 -40.28
N ARG A 214 23.72 7.81 -39.43
CA ARG A 214 24.25 7.44 -38.11
C ARG A 214 23.21 6.69 -37.27
N PRO A 215 23.63 5.80 -36.35
CA PRO A 215 22.71 5.07 -35.50
C PRO A 215 21.93 6.06 -34.61
N THR A 216 20.61 6.04 -34.72
CA THR A 216 19.71 6.69 -33.76
C THR A 216 19.84 5.97 -32.43
N ALA A 217 20.18 6.71 -31.38
CA ALA A 217 20.23 6.23 -30.01
C ALA A 217 18.92 5.50 -29.66
N GLY A 218 19.01 4.20 -29.35
CA GLY A 218 17.88 3.43 -28.87
C GLY A 218 17.40 4.01 -27.54
N VAL A 219 16.10 4.23 -27.40
CA VAL A 219 15.48 4.55 -26.11
C VAL A 219 15.72 3.35 -25.20
N ARG A 220 16.64 3.48 -24.25
CA ARG A 220 16.90 2.48 -23.22
C ARG A 220 15.63 2.34 -22.38
N SER A 221 15.08 1.13 -22.24
CA SER A 221 13.94 0.92 -21.33
C SER A 221 14.38 1.23 -19.90
N MET A 222 13.61 2.06 -19.19
CA MET A 222 13.90 2.44 -17.80
C MET A 222 13.94 1.20 -16.90
N THR A 223 15.06 0.95 -16.23
CA THR A 223 15.19 -0.15 -15.27
C THR A 223 14.53 0.20 -13.93
N VAL A 224 14.32 -0.79 -13.06
CA VAL A 224 13.86 -0.53 -11.68
C VAL A 224 14.82 0.37 -10.90
N VAL A 225 16.13 0.25 -11.16
CA VAL A 225 17.15 1.11 -10.51
C VAL A 225 17.03 2.54 -11.04
N ASP A 226 16.86 2.74 -12.36
CA ASP A 226 16.65 4.08 -12.93
C ASP A 226 15.39 4.73 -12.35
N TRP A 227 14.32 3.96 -12.16
CA TRP A 227 13.06 4.43 -11.54
C TRP A 227 13.21 4.82 -10.06
N LEU A 228 14.08 4.12 -9.32
CA LEU A 228 14.41 4.46 -7.95
C LEU A 228 15.38 5.65 -7.87
N LEU A 229 16.28 5.82 -8.83
CA LEU A 229 17.14 7.02 -8.91
C LEU A 229 16.32 8.27 -9.26
N ASP A 230 15.25 8.13 -10.05
CA ASP A 230 14.26 9.19 -10.27
C ASP A 230 13.25 9.26 -9.10
N SER A 231 13.72 9.68 -7.92
CA SER A 231 12.90 9.77 -6.70
C SER A 231 13.33 10.90 -5.75
N ASP A 232 12.65 11.04 -4.61
CA ASP A 232 13.03 11.95 -3.53
C ASP A 232 14.49 11.72 -3.09
N PRO A 233 15.27 12.76 -2.72
CA PRO A 233 16.62 12.59 -2.22
C PRO A 233 16.73 11.50 -1.15
N SER A 234 15.71 11.39 -0.28
CA SER A 234 15.64 10.39 0.80
C SER A 234 15.71 8.94 0.31
N ILE A 235 15.34 8.65 -0.94
CA ILE A 235 15.47 7.34 -1.58
C ILE A 235 16.68 7.33 -2.53
N ARG A 236 16.93 8.41 -3.26
CA ARG A 236 18.00 8.45 -4.28
C ARG A 236 19.39 8.17 -3.70
N TRP A 237 19.78 8.83 -2.62
CA TRP A 237 21.11 8.62 -2.00
C TRP A 237 21.28 7.16 -1.54
N GLN A 238 20.18 6.57 -1.08
CA GLN A 238 20.10 5.19 -0.59
C GLN A 238 20.27 4.17 -1.72
N VAL A 239 19.71 4.46 -2.89
CA VAL A 239 19.85 3.65 -4.10
C VAL A 239 21.28 3.76 -4.63
N MET A 240 21.82 4.97 -4.69
CA MET A 240 23.22 5.20 -5.09
C MET A 240 24.16 4.36 -4.22
N ARG A 241 24.01 4.44 -2.88
CA ARG A 241 24.85 3.69 -1.94
C ARG A 241 24.75 2.16 -2.09
N ASP A 242 23.53 1.64 -2.21
CA ASP A 242 23.30 0.21 -1.99
C ASP A 242 23.02 -0.61 -3.25
N LEU A 243 22.66 0.04 -4.36
CA LEU A 243 22.23 -0.61 -5.60
C LEU A 243 23.05 -0.18 -6.83
N THR A 244 24.02 0.72 -6.66
CA THR A 244 24.93 1.17 -7.72
C THR A 244 26.38 1.11 -7.23
N ASP A 245 27.32 1.56 -8.07
CA ASP A 245 28.74 1.71 -7.75
C ASP A 245 29.13 3.20 -7.54
N ALA A 246 28.16 4.04 -7.15
CA ALA A 246 28.37 5.47 -6.94
C ALA A 246 29.43 5.74 -5.85
N PRO A 247 30.35 6.71 -6.06
CA PRO A 247 31.32 7.13 -5.06
C PRO A 247 30.70 7.64 -3.76
N ALA A 248 31.40 7.45 -2.64
CA ALA A 248 30.91 7.79 -1.30
C ALA A 248 30.65 9.29 -1.11
N ASP A 249 31.44 10.14 -1.75
CA ASP A 249 31.29 11.60 -1.76
C ASP A 249 30.06 12.05 -2.54
N GLU A 250 29.76 11.44 -3.70
CA GLU A 250 28.51 11.68 -4.43
C GLU A 250 27.28 11.25 -3.62
N VAL A 251 27.35 10.09 -2.96
CA VAL A 251 26.29 9.61 -2.06
C VAL A 251 26.08 10.57 -0.89
N ALA A 252 27.17 11.07 -0.28
CA ALA A 252 27.11 12.03 0.81
C ALA A 252 26.50 13.37 0.35
N ALA A 253 26.89 13.86 -0.82
CA ALA A 253 26.33 15.07 -1.42
C ALA A 253 24.83 14.93 -1.69
N GLU A 254 24.38 13.80 -2.24
CA GLU A 254 22.95 13.55 -2.47
C GLU A 254 22.18 13.42 -1.14
N ARG A 255 22.74 12.74 -0.14
CA ARG A 255 22.14 12.63 1.20
C ARG A 255 22.01 13.98 1.89
N ALA A 256 22.97 14.89 1.71
CA ALA A 256 22.92 16.23 2.31
C ALA A 256 21.70 17.05 1.86
N ARG A 257 21.15 16.77 0.68
CA ARG A 257 19.94 17.43 0.15
C ARG A 257 18.68 17.11 0.96
N VAL A 258 18.63 15.98 1.67
CA VAL A 258 17.49 15.56 2.51
C VAL A 258 17.08 16.63 3.51
N ALA A 259 18.03 17.42 4.03
CA ALA A 259 17.75 18.47 5.00
C ALA A 259 16.94 19.66 4.42
N ARG A 260 16.94 19.85 3.09
CA ARG A 260 16.42 21.07 2.44
C ARG A 260 15.42 20.79 1.33
N GLU A 261 15.48 19.60 0.76
CA GLU A 261 14.66 19.21 -0.38
C GLU A 261 13.72 18.06 -0.01
N GLY A 262 12.66 17.91 -0.82
CA GLY A 262 11.82 16.73 -0.75
C GLY A 262 11.08 16.56 0.57
N VAL A 263 10.83 15.30 0.95
CA VAL A 263 10.12 14.94 2.19
C VAL A 263 10.87 15.43 3.42
N GLY A 264 12.20 15.26 3.49
CA GLY A 264 12.98 15.62 4.67
C GLY A 264 12.90 17.11 5.00
N GLY A 265 13.10 17.98 4.00
CA GLY A 265 12.94 19.43 4.16
C GLY A 265 11.53 19.83 4.57
N ARG A 266 10.49 19.20 4.00
CA ARG A 266 9.09 19.46 4.40
C ARG A 266 8.80 19.05 5.84
N LEU A 267 9.28 17.88 6.28
CA LEU A 267 9.10 17.44 7.66
C LEU A 267 9.76 18.41 8.65
N LEU A 268 10.98 18.85 8.36
CA LEU A 268 11.67 19.85 9.20
C LEU A 268 10.88 21.17 9.27
N ALA A 269 10.31 21.63 8.15
CA ALA A 269 9.50 22.84 8.10
C ALA A 269 8.17 22.75 8.87
N LEU A 270 7.69 21.54 9.19
CA LEU A 270 6.48 21.34 9.99
C LEU A 270 6.72 21.42 11.51
N GLN A 271 7.98 21.57 11.95
CA GLN A 271 8.28 21.67 13.38
C GLN A 271 7.73 22.97 13.94
N ALA A 272 6.98 22.88 15.03
CA ALA A 272 6.49 24.06 15.74
C ALA A 272 7.61 24.73 16.57
N PRO A 273 7.47 26.02 16.92
CA PRO A 273 8.47 26.74 17.73
C PRO A 273 8.74 26.11 19.11
N ASP A 274 7.80 25.33 19.65
CA ASP A 274 7.94 24.57 20.90
C ASP A 274 8.71 23.25 20.74
N GLY A 275 9.26 23.00 19.54
CA GLY A 275 10.03 21.81 19.20
C GLY A 275 9.20 20.60 18.78
N ARG A 276 7.86 20.65 18.86
CA ARG A 276 7.01 19.49 18.60
C ARG A 276 6.62 19.38 17.13
N TRP A 277 6.33 18.15 16.72
CA TRP A 277 5.47 17.86 15.57
C TRP A 277 4.14 17.30 16.05
N GLY A 278 3.05 17.68 15.38
CA GLY A 278 1.71 17.20 15.71
C GLY A 278 1.25 17.53 17.13
N GLY A 279 1.87 18.54 17.79
CA GLY A 279 1.51 19.04 19.11
C GLY A 279 1.87 18.15 20.31
N ALA A 280 2.44 16.96 20.09
CA ALA A 280 2.70 15.99 21.15
C ALA A 280 4.00 15.21 20.94
N ALA A 281 4.56 14.66 22.03
CA ALA A 281 5.65 13.68 21.95
C ALA A 281 5.18 12.42 21.19
N TRP A 282 4.00 11.92 21.55
CA TRP A 282 3.38 10.74 20.97
C TRP A 282 1.88 10.92 20.73
N ASN A 283 1.34 10.31 19.66
CA ASN A 283 -0.08 10.22 19.39
C ASN A 283 -0.40 8.99 18.51
N HIS A 284 -1.69 8.62 18.44
CA HIS A 284 -2.18 7.56 17.54
C HIS A 284 -2.27 7.99 16.06
N GLY A 285 -1.97 9.26 15.77
CA GLY A 285 -2.13 9.87 14.47
C GLY A 285 -0.94 9.70 13.54
N TRP A 286 0.15 9.06 13.95
CA TRP A 286 1.38 8.85 13.16
C TRP A 286 2.14 10.13 12.75
N ASN A 287 1.78 11.30 13.29
CA ASN A 287 2.42 12.59 12.99
C ASN A 287 3.04 13.28 14.22
N SER A 288 3.18 12.58 15.34
CA SER A 288 3.81 13.12 16.54
C SER A 288 5.33 13.31 16.38
N THR A 289 5.94 13.98 17.35
CA THR A 289 7.40 14.17 17.45
C THR A 289 8.18 12.86 17.30
N MET A 290 7.77 11.79 17.99
CA MET A 290 8.39 10.45 17.83
C MET A 290 8.33 9.94 16.39
N HIS A 291 7.18 10.04 15.72
CA HIS A 291 6.99 9.53 14.37
C HIS A 291 7.80 10.31 13.33
N VAL A 292 7.89 11.63 13.49
CA VAL A 292 8.69 12.48 12.60
C VAL A 292 10.19 12.23 12.79
N LEU A 293 10.68 12.11 14.03
CA LEU A 293 12.09 11.75 14.28
C LEU A 293 12.43 10.36 13.73
N TRP A 294 11.54 9.38 13.91
CA TRP A 294 11.67 8.06 13.31
C TRP A 294 11.81 8.15 11.79
N LEU A 295 10.96 8.96 11.14
CA LEU A 295 11.01 9.19 9.70
C LEU A 295 12.31 9.86 9.27
N LEU A 296 12.69 10.99 9.88
CA LEU A 296 13.91 11.73 9.52
C LEU A 296 15.15 10.83 9.57
N ARG A 297 15.24 9.92 10.55
CA ARG A 297 16.27 8.88 10.60
C ARG A 297 16.23 7.94 9.39
N HIS A 298 15.05 7.46 8.99
CA HIS A 298 14.89 6.57 7.83
C HIS A 298 15.11 7.25 6.49
N LEU A 299 14.78 8.54 6.39
CA LEU A 299 15.11 9.38 5.23
C LEU A 299 16.61 9.61 5.10
N GLY A 300 17.36 9.45 6.20
CA GLY A 300 18.79 9.64 6.25
C GLY A 300 19.19 11.09 6.48
N LEU A 301 18.40 11.88 7.21
CA LEU A 301 18.78 13.23 7.60
C LEU A 301 20.16 13.19 8.28
N ASP A 302 21.12 13.96 7.78
CA ASP A 302 22.45 13.99 8.37
C ASP A 302 22.39 14.58 9.80
N PRO A 303 22.73 13.82 10.86
CA PRO A 303 22.72 14.33 12.23
C PRO A 303 23.71 15.48 12.44
N ALA A 304 24.73 15.61 11.58
CA ALA A 304 25.68 16.72 11.59
C ALA A 304 25.20 17.93 10.76
N SER A 305 24.02 17.88 10.15
CA SER A 305 23.44 19.07 9.50
C SER A 305 22.99 20.10 10.54
N ALA A 306 23.03 21.37 10.17
CA ALA A 306 22.58 22.44 11.07
C ALA A 306 21.06 22.36 11.33
N GLU A 307 20.31 21.91 10.32
CA GLU A 307 18.89 21.64 10.35
C GLU A 307 18.54 20.56 11.38
N ALA A 308 19.23 19.40 11.34
CA ALA A 308 19.03 18.33 12.32
C ALA A 308 19.37 18.78 13.73
N ARG A 309 20.52 19.41 13.94
CA ARG A 309 20.92 19.90 15.27
C ARG A 309 19.89 20.85 15.86
N ARG A 310 19.45 21.86 15.10
CA ARG A 310 18.42 22.80 15.57
C ARG A 310 17.14 22.06 15.96
N ALA A 311 16.64 21.19 15.09
CA ALA A 311 15.38 20.52 15.31
C ALA A 311 15.43 19.59 16.54
N VAL A 312 16.50 18.83 16.69
CA VAL A 312 16.68 17.88 17.81
C VAL A 312 16.97 18.62 19.12
N THR A 313 17.70 19.73 19.09
CA THR A 313 17.90 20.59 20.26
C THR A 313 16.57 21.11 20.81
N LEU A 314 15.66 21.58 19.95
CA LEU A 314 14.33 22.01 20.39
C LEU A 314 13.54 20.85 21.03
N VAL A 315 13.64 19.63 20.49
CA VAL A 315 13.00 18.46 21.10
C VAL A 315 13.57 18.18 22.49
N ARG A 316 14.89 18.13 22.61
CA ARG A 316 15.59 17.87 23.87
C ARG A 316 15.22 18.90 24.94
N ASP A 317 15.15 20.17 24.57
CA ASP A 317 15.03 21.28 25.52
C ASP A 317 13.57 21.61 25.89
N HIS A 318 12.60 21.24 25.06
CA HIS A 318 11.20 21.72 25.22
C HIS A 318 10.13 20.62 25.23
N VAL A 319 10.42 19.40 24.76
CA VAL A 319 9.40 18.37 24.61
C VAL A 319 9.39 17.41 25.79
N THR A 320 8.22 17.24 26.40
CA THR A 320 7.96 16.26 27.46
C THR A 320 6.81 15.33 27.07
N TRP A 321 6.60 14.26 27.84
CA TRP A 321 5.52 13.28 27.61
C TRP A 321 4.15 13.72 28.16
N ARG A 322 4.01 14.98 28.58
CA ARG A 322 2.78 15.53 29.16
C ARG A 322 1.59 15.33 28.24
N GLY A 323 0.55 14.64 28.74
CA GLY A 323 -0.72 14.46 28.05
C GLY A 323 -0.75 13.37 26.98
N CYS A 324 0.32 12.61 26.79
CA CYS A 324 0.35 11.50 25.82
C CYS A 324 0.88 10.18 26.38
N GLY A 325 1.65 10.20 27.47
CA GLY A 325 2.05 9.01 28.21
C GLY A 325 1.28 8.85 29.53
N PRO A 326 1.54 7.77 30.28
CA PRO A 326 1.05 7.59 31.64
C PRO A 326 1.41 8.78 32.55
N PRO A 327 0.59 9.14 33.56
CA PRO A 327 0.82 10.33 34.39
C PRO A 327 2.21 10.39 35.03
N GLU A 328 2.82 9.24 35.32
CA GLU A 328 4.12 9.12 35.97
C GLU A 328 5.28 9.60 35.07
N CYS A 329 5.07 9.70 33.76
CA CYS A 329 6.09 10.18 32.82
C CYS A 329 5.81 11.58 32.28
N HIS A 330 4.74 12.27 32.69
CA HIS A 330 4.36 13.58 32.13
C HIS A 330 5.50 14.62 32.09
N ASP A 331 6.34 14.62 33.12
CA ASP A 331 7.45 15.56 33.28
C ASP A 331 8.77 15.00 32.73
N ASN A 332 8.80 13.75 32.24
CA ASN A 332 9.98 13.20 31.59
C ASN A 332 10.31 14.01 30.34
N PRO A 333 11.59 14.42 30.16
CA PRO A 333 12.08 14.89 28.88
C PRO A 333 11.87 13.84 27.79
N PHE A 334 11.74 14.25 26.53
CA PHE A 334 11.45 13.34 25.42
C PHE A 334 12.40 12.14 25.36
N PHE A 335 13.71 12.37 25.44
CA PHE A 335 14.73 11.30 25.36
C PHE A 335 14.91 10.48 26.66
N ALA A 336 14.27 10.88 27.76
CA ALA A 336 14.13 10.03 28.94
C ALA A 336 13.03 8.96 28.76
N GLY A 337 12.19 9.12 27.74
CA GLY A 337 11.16 8.15 27.37
C GLY A 337 9.96 8.06 28.31
N GLU A 338 9.08 7.11 27.98
CA GLU A 338 7.91 6.74 28.76
C GLU A 338 8.04 5.30 29.28
N LEU A 339 6.94 4.54 29.37
CA LEU A 339 6.89 3.19 29.94
C LEU A 339 6.97 2.04 28.91
N GLU A 340 6.32 2.14 27.75
CA GLU A 340 6.22 1.03 26.79
C GLU A 340 7.54 0.79 26.02
N PRO A 341 8.11 -0.44 26.06
CA PRO A 341 9.36 -0.74 25.34
C PRO A 341 9.31 -0.51 23.83
N CYS A 342 8.13 -0.58 23.20
CA CYS A 342 7.94 -0.36 21.76
C CYS A 342 8.06 1.12 21.37
N ILE A 343 7.63 2.03 22.24
CA ILE A 343 7.78 3.48 22.05
C ILE A 343 9.21 3.87 22.41
N ASN A 344 9.69 3.43 23.58
CA ASN A 344 11.05 3.70 24.04
C ASN A 344 12.12 3.18 23.07
N GLY A 345 11.92 2.03 22.43
CA GLY A 345 12.80 1.54 21.36
C GLY A 345 12.89 2.50 20.16
N GLN A 346 11.76 3.05 19.71
CA GLN A 346 11.75 4.01 18.60
C GLN A 346 12.38 5.35 18.98
N VAL A 347 12.14 5.82 20.22
CA VAL A 347 12.77 7.04 20.77
C VAL A 347 14.28 6.84 20.92
N ALA A 348 14.72 5.72 21.49
CA ALA A 348 16.13 5.41 21.69
C ALA A 348 16.88 5.26 20.35
N MET A 349 16.27 4.61 19.36
CA MET A 349 16.84 4.54 18.00
C MET A 349 17.04 5.94 17.40
N ALA A 350 16.02 6.80 17.45
CA ALA A 350 16.12 8.15 16.91
C ALA A 350 17.15 9.00 17.69
N GLY A 351 17.11 8.93 19.03
CA GLY A 351 18.04 9.65 19.89
C GLY A 351 19.49 9.24 19.67
N ALA A 352 19.79 7.93 19.62
CA ALA A 352 21.13 7.42 19.32
C ALA A 352 21.63 7.91 17.95
N TYR A 353 20.78 7.86 16.91
CA TYR A 353 21.12 8.35 15.57
C TYR A 353 21.45 9.84 15.54
N PHE A 354 20.71 10.65 16.31
CA PHE A 354 20.90 12.10 16.41
C PHE A 354 21.83 12.53 17.55
N GLY A 355 22.61 11.60 18.13
CA GLY A 355 23.61 11.89 19.15
C GLY A 355 23.05 12.44 20.47
N GLN A 356 21.82 12.05 20.83
CA GLN A 356 21.21 12.38 22.12
C GLN A 356 21.52 11.30 23.15
N ASP A 357 21.57 11.70 24.42
CA ASP A 357 21.70 10.75 25.52
C ASP A 357 20.42 9.91 25.64
N VAL A 358 20.58 8.60 25.45
CA VAL A 358 19.52 7.60 25.56
C VAL A 358 19.92 6.48 26.51
N GLN A 359 20.98 6.64 27.31
CA GLN A 359 21.51 5.55 28.14
C GLN A 359 20.45 5.01 29.10
N GLY A 360 19.66 5.89 29.74
CA GLY A 360 18.57 5.47 30.62
C GLY A 360 17.50 4.62 29.91
N LEU A 361 17.22 4.90 28.63
CA LEU A 361 16.33 4.07 27.81
C LEU A 361 16.96 2.71 27.50
N ILE A 362 18.24 2.68 27.16
CA ILE A 362 18.97 1.44 26.89
C ILE A 362 18.98 0.56 28.15
N ASP A 363 19.33 1.11 29.31
CA ASP A 363 19.38 0.36 30.57
C ASP A 363 18.00 -0.21 30.93
N ARG A 364 16.94 0.59 30.75
CA ARG A 364 15.56 0.14 30.93
C ARG A 364 15.22 -1.03 30.00
N LEU A 365 15.50 -0.89 28.70
CA LEU A 365 15.23 -1.93 27.72
C LEU A 365 16.02 -3.21 28.03
N LEU A 366 17.26 -3.12 28.51
CA LEU A 366 18.03 -4.29 28.94
C LEU A 366 17.36 -5.00 30.13
N GLY A 367 16.84 -4.23 31.10
CA GLY A 367 16.13 -4.78 32.26
C GLY A 367 14.77 -5.41 31.94
N GLU A 368 14.16 -5.03 30.82
CA GLU A 368 12.84 -5.52 30.38
C GLU A 368 12.92 -6.76 29.45
N GLN A 369 14.12 -7.24 29.11
CA GLN A 369 14.26 -8.38 28.20
C GLN A 369 13.72 -9.68 28.83
N LEU A 370 12.81 -10.35 28.13
CA LEU A 370 12.18 -11.57 28.63
C LEU A 370 13.09 -12.81 28.47
N SER A 371 12.69 -13.90 29.12
CA SER A 371 13.46 -15.16 29.12
C SER A 371 13.60 -15.78 27.73
N ASP A 372 12.63 -15.56 26.84
CA ASP A 372 12.68 -15.99 25.43
C ASP A 372 13.50 -15.06 24.52
N GLY A 373 14.14 -14.04 25.08
CA GLY A 373 15.10 -13.17 24.40
C GLY A 373 14.51 -11.91 23.77
N GLY A 374 13.18 -11.79 23.66
CA GLY A 374 12.53 -10.61 23.09
C GLY A 374 12.02 -9.62 24.14
N TRP A 375 11.10 -8.76 23.70
CA TRP A 375 10.40 -7.77 24.50
C TRP A 375 8.89 -7.77 24.22
N ASN A 376 8.09 -7.24 25.15
CA ASN A 376 6.66 -7.04 24.97
C ASN A 376 6.13 -5.87 25.81
N CYS A 377 5.35 -4.98 25.19
CA CYS A 377 4.69 -3.87 25.89
C CYS A 377 3.57 -4.32 26.85
N GLU A 378 3.12 -5.58 26.72
CA GLU A 378 2.17 -6.21 27.65
C GLU A 378 2.85 -6.95 28.82
N ALA A 379 4.18 -7.00 28.87
CA ALA A 379 4.89 -7.65 29.96
C ALA A 379 5.13 -6.69 31.15
N PRO A 380 5.22 -7.21 32.39
CA PRO A 380 4.89 -8.59 32.78
C PRO A 380 3.37 -8.80 33.01
N SER A 381 2.58 -7.73 33.03
CA SER A 381 1.21 -7.72 33.56
C SER A 381 0.20 -8.56 32.77
N ARG A 382 0.37 -8.69 31.45
CA ARG A 382 -0.56 -9.39 30.54
C ARG A 382 0.11 -10.45 29.67
N SER A 383 1.44 -10.50 29.62
CA SER A 383 2.18 -11.51 28.87
C SER A 383 3.53 -11.85 29.52
N THR A 384 3.86 -13.14 29.54
CA THR A 384 5.20 -13.67 29.86
C THR A 384 6.00 -14.02 28.60
N ARG A 385 5.44 -13.76 27.41
CA ARG A 385 6.04 -14.04 26.10
C ARG A 385 6.31 -12.75 25.35
N SER A 386 7.41 -12.71 24.62
CA SER A 386 7.78 -11.58 23.77
C SER A 386 6.87 -11.45 22.55
N SER A 387 6.78 -10.25 21.98
CA SER A 387 6.07 -9.97 20.73
C SER A 387 7.04 -9.54 19.63
N PHE A 388 6.73 -9.84 18.37
CA PHE A 388 7.54 -9.41 17.23
C PHE A 388 7.61 -7.89 17.09
N ASN A 389 6.47 -7.22 17.25
CA ASN A 389 6.34 -5.76 17.16
C ASN A 389 7.29 -5.05 18.12
N THR A 390 7.22 -5.37 19.41
CA THR A 390 8.06 -4.75 20.43
C THR A 390 9.52 -5.16 20.27
N THR A 391 9.77 -6.46 20.06
CA THR A 391 11.14 -6.98 19.92
C THR A 391 11.89 -6.28 18.79
N LEU A 392 11.25 -6.09 17.63
CA LEU A 392 11.92 -5.43 16.50
C LEU A 392 12.23 -3.95 16.76
N CYS A 393 11.32 -3.21 17.41
CA CYS A 393 11.57 -1.82 17.79
C CYS A 393 12.79 -1.69 18.74
N VAL A 394 12.91 -2.60 19.70
CA VAL A 394 14.05 -2.61 20.64
C VAL A 394 15.34 -3.04 19.95
N LEU A 395 15.28 -4.04 19.07
CA LEU A 395 16.44 -4.48 18.30
C LEU A 395 17.02 -3.38 17.40
N GLU A 396 16.16 -2.58 16.77
CA GLU A 396 16.57 -1.42 15.98
C GLU A 396 17.26 -0.36 16.87
N ALA A 397 16.76 -0.14 18.09
CA ALA A 397 17.36 0.76 19.07
C ALA A 397 18.77 0.31 19.50
N LEU A 398 18.91 -0.95 19.92
CA LEU A 398 20.18 -1.50 20.38
C LEU A 398 21.22 -1.49 19.24
N LEU A 399 20.82 -1.82 18.01
CA LEU A 399 21.72 -1.76 16.85
C LEU A 399 22.18 -0.33 16.56
N GLU A 400 21.30 0.66 16.65
CA GLU A 400 21.68 2.05 16.41
C GLU A 400 22.58 2.59 17.54
N HIS A 401 22.30 2.23 18.79
CA HIS A 401 23.16 2.56 19.93
C HIS A 401 24.56 1.93 19.81
N GLU A 402 24.67 0.68 19.36
CA GLU A 402 25.95 0.04 19.03
C GLU A 402 26.74 0.84 17.98
N ARG A 403 26.07 1.27 16.90
CA ARG A 403 26.69 2.07 15.84
C ARG A 403 27.12 3.45 16.30
N ALA A 404 26.42 4.03 17.26
CA ALA A 404 26.76 5.29 17.90
C ALA A 404 27.91 5.16 18.93
N GLY A 405 28.47 3.96 19.14
CA GLY A 405 29.58 3.71 20.05
C GLY A 405 29.19 3.16 21.42
N GLY A 406 27.90 2.95 21.69
CA GLY A 406 27.37 2.42 22.96
C GLY A 406 27.33 0.89 23.06
N GLY A 407 28.09 0.18 22.21
CA GLY A 407 28.05 -1.28 22.09
C GLY A 407 28.76 -2.02 23.22
N THR A 408 28.22 -2.00 24.44
CA THR A 408 28.74 -2.82 25.54
C THR A 408 28.46 -4.32 25.30
N PRO A 409 29.21 -5.24 25.95
CA PRO A 409 28.93 -6.68 25.85
C PRO A 409 27.48 -7.04 26.20
N ASN A 410 26.86 -6.34 27.16
CA ASN A 410 25.47 -6.57 27.56
C ASN A 410 24.48 -6.16 26.46
N VAL A 411 24.70 -5.00 25.83
CA VAL A 411 23.89 -4.53 24.69
C VAL A 411 23.96 -5.52 23.53
N ILE A 412 25.18 -5.95 23.17
CA ILE A 412 25.40 -6.91 22.09
C ILE A 412 24.73 -8.25 22.43
N ALA A 413 24.91 -8.76 23.64
CA ALA A 413 24.30 -10.01 24.08
C ALA A 413 22.77 -9.96 24.03
N ALA A 414 22.17 -8.86 24.52
CA ALA A 414 20.73 -8.66 24.47
C ALA A 414 20.23 -8.61 23.02
N ARG A 415 20.89 -7.87 22.13
CA ARG A 415 20.54 -7.80 20.71
C ARG A 415 20.64 -9.16 20.03
N LEU A 416 21.68 -9.95 20.33
CA LEU A 416 21.85 -11.29 19.77
C LEU A 416 20.75 -12.26 20.23
N ARG A 417 20.33 -12.19 21.50
CA ARG A 417 19.19 -12.97 22.02
C ARG A 417 17.87 -12.58 21.35
N GLY A 418 17.61 -11.28 21.17
CA GLY A 418 16.40 -10.83 20.48
C GLY A 418 16.39 -11.15 18.98
N LYS A 419 17.55 -11.12 18.33
CA LYS A 419 17.71 -11.63 16.96
C LYS A 419 17.35 -13.12 16.90
N GLU A 420 17.83 -13.92 17.84
CA GLU A 420 17.52 -15.35 17.91
C GLU A 420 16.03 -15.60 18.13
N TYR A 421 15.35 -14.79 18.94
CA TYR A 421 13.89 -14.82 19.07
C TYR A 421 13.16 -14.75 17.72
N LEU A 422 13.61 -13.87 16.80
CA LEU A 422 13.05 -13.76 15.44
C LEU A 422 13.41 -14.97 14.56
N LEU A 423 14.65 -15.45 14.63
CA LEU A 423 15.15 -16.53 13.77
C LEU A 423 14.60 -17.91 14.16
N GLU A 424 14.49 -18.24 15.45
CA GLU A 424 13.83 -19.46 15.92
C GLU A 424 12.39 -19.60 15.41
N ARG A 425 11.76 -18.46 15.13
CA ARG A 425 10.40 -18.35 14.63
C ARG A 425 10.35 -18.18 13.12
N ARG A 426 11.46 -18.38 12.39
CA ARG A 426 11.56 -18.20 10.93
C ARG A 426 10.87 -16.90 10.46
N LEU A 427 11.03 -15.84 11.26
CA LEU A 427 10.50 -14.48 11.07
C LEU A 427 8.97 -14.32 11.18
N PHE A 428 8.16 -15.37 10.99
CA PHE A 428 6.70 -15.25 11.04
C PHE A 428 5.95 -16.54 11.37
N ARG A 429 6.62 -17.51 12.00
CA ARG A 429 6.04 -18.78 12.47
C ARG A 429 5.92 -18.85 13.98
N ARG A 430 4.94 -19.61 14.46
CA ARG A 430 4.80 -19.96 15.88
C ARG A 430 5.92 -20.91 16.26
N ARG A 431 6.66 -20.61 17.33
CA ARG A 431 7.72 -21.51 17.85
C ARG A 431 7.17 -22.90 18.22
N SER A 432 5.97 -22.95 18.78
CA SER A 432 5.39 -24.19 19.33
C SER A 432 4.80 -25.13 18.28
N THR A 433 4.14 -24.59 17.25
CA THR A 433 3.44 -25.40 16.23
C THR A 433 4.13 -25.36 14.86
N GLY A 434 5.05 -24.42 14.66
CA GLY A 434 5.63 -24.15 13.35
C GLY A 434 4.66 -23.46 12.38
N GLU A 435 3.40 -23.23 12.73
CA GLU A 435 2.41 -22.62 11.83
C GLU A 435 2.71 -21.14 11.53
N VAL A 436 2.29 -20.69 10.36
CA VAL A 436 2.36 -19.27 9.96
C VAL A 436 1.50 -18.41 10.89
N ILE A 437 2.04 -17.28 11.33
CA ILE A 437 1.31 -16.25 12.04
C ILE A 437 0.66 -15.34 10.99
N GLU A 438 -0.58 -15.65 10.64
CA GLU A 438 -1.29 -14.94 9.58
C GLU A 438 -1.62 -13.49 9.94
N ARG A 439 -1.92 -13.22 11.22
CA ARG A 439 -2.32 -11.90 11.70
C ARG A 439 -1.68 -11.57 13.04
N ASP A 440 -1.28 -10.31 13.16
CA ASP A 440 -0.90 -9.71 14.43
C ASP A 440 -2.06 -9.76 15.42
N ARG A 441 -1.80 -10.17 16.66
CA ARG A 441 -2.80 -10.18 17.73
C ARG A 441 -3.18 -8.76 18.16
N LYS A 442 -2.24 -7.81 18.13
CA LYS A 442 -2.49 -6.42 18.61
C LYS A 442 -3.16 -5.56 17.55
N GLY A 443 -2.62 -5.55 16.32
CA GLY A 443 -3.11 -4.69 15.24
C GLY A 443 -3.94 -5.35 14.15
N GLY A 444 -4.11 -6.69 14.16
CA GLY A 444 -4.84 -7.42 13.11
C GLY A 444 -4.17 -7.44 11.73
N ALA A 445 -3.00 -6.78 11.60
CA ALA A 445 -2.22 -6.66 10.38
C ALA A 445 -1.66 -8.02 9.96
N ALA A 446 -1.66 -8.30 8.65
CA ALA A 446 -1.01 -9.48 8.12
C ALA A 446 0.49 -9.22 7.97
N TRP A 447 1.34 -9.95 8.69
CA TRP A 447 2.80 -9.77 8.62
C TRP A 447 3.40 -10.05 7.25
N THR A 448 2.64 -10.74 6.39
CA THR A 448 3.00 -11.02 5.01
C THR A 448 2.70 -9.87 4.05
N ARG A 449 2.10 -8.76 4.50
CA ARG A 449 1.84 -7.56 3.69
C ARG A 449 2.80 -6.44 4.07
N PHE A 450 3.52 -5.90 3.09
CA PHE A 450 4.59 -4.94 3.32
C PHE A 450 4.08 -3.50 3.39
N ALA A 451 4.46 -2.80 4.47
CA ALA A 451 4.12 -1.41 4.71
C ALA A 451 5.38 -0.54 4.73
N PHE A 452 5.21 0.74 4.37
CA PHE A 452 6.14 1.79 4.76
C PHE A 452 5.37 3.11 4.90
N PRO A 453 5.57 3.88 5.98
CA PRO A 453 6.32 3.54 7.19
C PRO A 453 5.68 2.38 7.96
N THR A 454 6.49 1.65 8.71
CA THR A 454 6.04 0.49 9.50
C THR A 454 5.64 0.86 10.92
N TRP A 455 6.07 2.01 11.44
CA TRP A 455 5.84 2.46 12.81
C TRP A 455 6.28 1.43 13.85
N TRP A 456 5.39 0.99 14.73
CA TRP A 456 5.63 -0.11 15.67
C TRP A 456 5.26 -1.49 15.08
N HIS A 457 4.59 -1.53 13.92
CA HIS A 457 4.12 -2.78 13.33
C HIS A 457 5.27 -3.60 12.73
N TYR A 458 5.16 -4.90 12.92
CA TYR A 458 6.01 -5.89 12.28
C TYR A 458 5.43 -6.27 10.91
N ASP A 459 6.31 -6.31 9.92
CA ASP A 459 6.14 -7.08 8.70
C ASP A 459 7.43 -7.85 8.40
N VAL A 460 7.31 -8.92 7.61
CA VAL A 460 8.45 -9.81 7.31
C VAL A 460 9.59 -9.05 6.61
N LEU A 461 9.27 -8.08 5.75
CA LEU A 461 10.29 -7.27 5.06
C LEU A 461 11.08 -6.38 6.02
N ARG A 462 10.45 -5.85 7.07
CA ARG A 462 11.12 -5.07 8.14
C ARG A 462 12.05 -5.96 8.95
N GLY A 463 11.59 -7.17 9.30
CA GLY A 463 12.43 -8.16 9.98
C GLY A 463 13.68 -8.52 9.17
N LEU A 464 13.52 -8.79 7.87
CA LEU A 464 14.64 -9.08 6.97
C LEU A 464 15.58 -7.88 6.79
N GLU A 465 15.03 -6.67 6.63
CA GLU A 465 15.82 -5.45 6.52
C GLU A 465 16.64 -5.17 7.78
N TYR A 466 16.09 -5.47 8.96
CA TYR A 466 16.86 -5.44 10.21
C TYR A 466 18.00 -6.45 10.21
N LEU A 467 17.77 -7.72 9.85
CA LEU A 467 18.82 -8.75 9.82
C LEU A 467 19.96 -8.35 8.86
N ARG A 468 19.61 -7.84 7.68
CA ARG A 468 20.55 -7.27 6.72
C ARG A 468 21.35 -6.14 7.36
N SER A 469 20.67 -5.14 7.92
CA SER A 469 21.28 -3.97 8.55
C SER A 469 22.23 -4.38 9.68
N ALA A 470 21.86 -5.38 10.47
CA ALA A 470 22.66 -5.92 11.56
C ALA A 470 23.86 -6.78 11.12
N GLY A 471 24.10 -6.92 9.81
CA GLY A 471 25.22 -7.71 9.27
C GLY A 471 25.08 -9.21 9.51
N VAL A 472 23.85 -9.71 9.69
CA VAL A 472 23.62 -11.14 9.92
C VAL A 472 23.94 -11.91 8.64
N THR A 473 24.66 -13.03 8.75
CA THR A 473 24.82 -13.96 7.63
C THR A 473 23.53 -14.76 7.46
N PRO A 474 22.86 -14.72 6.29
CA PRO A 474 21.65 -15.50 6.04
C PRO A 474 21.88 -17.00 6.26
N ASP A 475 20.94 -17.66 6.93
CA ASP A 475 20.84 -19.12 7.06
C ASP A 475 19.46 -19.63 6.61
N GLU A 476 19.25 -20.95 6.64
CA GLU A 476 18.02 -21.59 6.16
C GLU A 476 16.72 -21.08 6.83
N ARG A 477 16.81 -20.43 8.00
CA ARG A 477 15.64 -19.94 8.74
C ARG A 477 15.03 -18.69 8.10
N VAL A 478 15.77 -17.99 7.22
CA VAL A 478 15.24 -16.85 6.46
C VAL A 478 14.70 -17.25 5.09
N ALA A 479 14.92 -18.48 4.61
CA ALA A 479 14.63 -18.89 3.24
C ALA A 479 13.17 -18.63 2.84
N GLU A 480 12.23 -19.07 3.67
CA GLU A 480 10.80 -18.88 3.43
C GLU A 480 10.38 -17.39 3.42
N ALA A 481 10.96 -16.60 4.31
CA ALA A 481 10.73 -15.16 4.35
C ALA A 481 11.26 -14.48 3.07
N ILE A 482 12.37 -14.97 2.52
CA ILE A 482 12.92 -14.50 1.24
C ILE A 482 12.01 -14.92 0.07
N GLU A 483 11.50 -16.15 0.04
CA GLU A 483 10.54 -16.60 -0.98
C GLU A 483 9.30 -15.72 -1.02
N LEU A 484 8.78 -15.31 0.15
CA LEU A 484 7.69 -14.36 0.25
C LEU A 484 8.04 -13.02 -0.42
N VAL A 485 9.23 -12.47 -0.17
CA VAL A 485 9.70 -11.24 -0.82
C VAL A 485 9.81 -11.43 -2.34
N VAL A 486 10.39 -12.54 -2.81
CA VAL A 486 10.56 -12.85 -4.24
C VAL A 486 9.22 -12.99 -4.96
N SER A 487 8.16 -13.42 -4.28
CA SER A 487 6.84 -13.65 -4.88
C SER A 487 6.04 -12.38 -5.21
N LYS A 488 6.46 -11.22 -4.69
CA LYS A 488 5.66 -9.99 -4.66
C LYS A 488 5.94 -8.89 -5.70
N PRO A 489 7.09 -8.81 -6.41
CA PRO A 489 7.29 -7.74 -7.37
C PRO A 489 6.30 -7.84 -8.53
N ASP A 490 5.97 -6.71 -9.14
CA ASP A 490 5.24 -6.65 -10.39
C ASP A 490 6.14 -7.02 -11.60
N ALA A 491 5.58 -6.96 -12.80
CA ALA A 491 6.30 -7.27 -14.04
C ALA A 491 7.49 -6.33 -14.31
N ASP A 492 7.50 -5.14 -13.72
CA ASP A 492 8.57 -4.15 -13.82
C ASP A 492 9.60 -4.29 -12.67
N GLY A 493 9.46 -5.31 -11.82
CA GLY A 493 10.34 -5.56 -10.69
C GLY A 493 10.11 -4.65 -9.48
N ARG A 494 8.91 -4.07 -9.33
CA ARG A 494 8.59 -3.12 -8.25
C ARG A 494 7.67 -3.76 -7.22
N TRP A 495 7.92 -3.50 -5.94
CA TRP A 495 7.09 -4.00 -4.85
C TRP A 495 5.98 -3.00 -4.52
N PRO A 496 4.73 -3.44 -4.35
CA PRO A 496 3.63 -2.54 -4.01
C PRO A 496 3.70 -2.07 -2.54
N LEU A 497 3.05 -0.94 -2.25
CA LEU A 497 2.61 -0.63 -0.89
C LEU A 497 1.41 -1.52 -0.59
N GLU A 498 1.55 -2.57 0.22
CA GLU A 498 0.42 -3.47 0.48
C GLU A 498 -0.45 -2.99 1.63
N VAL A 499 0.10 -2.28 2.60
CA VAL A 499 -0.62 -1.75 3.76
C VAL A 499 -0.16 -0.33 4.04
N GLN A 500 -1.12 0.55 4.27
CA GLN A 500 -0.96 1.87 4.85
C GLN A 500 -1.69 1.89 6.19
N HIS A 501 -0.96 2.07 7.29
CA HIS A 501 -1.58 2.08 8.60
C HIS A 501 -2.50 3.30 8.76
N PRO A 502 -3.73 3.12 9.28
CA PRO A 502 -4.71 4.20 9.39
C PRO A 502 -4.22 5.26 10.36
N GLY A 503 -4.22 6.53 9.95
CA GLY A 503 -3.75 7.67 10.71
C GLY A 503 -3.45 8.86 9.80
N VAL A 504 -2.92 9.94 10.36
CA VAL A 504 -2.56 11.17 9.64
C VAL A 504 -1.07 11.14 9.34
N MET A 505 -0.70 10.78 8.12
CA MET A 505 0.71 10.78 7.71
C MET A 505 1.28 12.20 7.77
N PRO A 506 2.50 12.40 8.33
CA PRO A 506 3.12 13.72 8.38
C PRO A 506 3.61 14.21 7.01
N ALA A 507 3.77 13.29 6.05
CA ALA A 507 4.04 13.57 4.65
C ALA A 507 3.62 12.40 3.76
N ASP A 508 3.29 12.68 2.50
CA ASP A 508 3.06 11.66 1.47
C ASP A 508 4.39 11.04 1.01
N LEU A 509 4.49 9.71 1.08
CA LEU A 509 5.72 8.96 0.75
C LEU A 509 5.58 8.02 -0.45
N ASP A 510 4.34 7.64 -0.80
CA ASP A 510 4.01 6.72 -1.88
C ASP A 510 2.65 7.09 -2.49
N GLN A 511 2.29 6.44 -3.60
CA GLN A 511 1.03 6.68 -4.33
C GLN A 511 -0.21 5.99 -3.71
N GLY A 512 -0.06 5.42 -2.52
CA GLY A 512 -1.12 4.71 -1.78
C GLY A 512 -1.15 3.20 -2.01
N GLU A 513 -2.01 2.52 -1.26
CA GLU A 513 -2.09 1.05 -1.25
C GLU A 513 -2.35 0.45 -2.64
N GLY A 514 -1.65 -0.66 -2.92
CA GLY A 514 -1.69 -1.41 -4.17
C GLY A 514 -0.88 -0.79 -5.31
N GLN A 515 -0.35 0.41 -5.16
CA GLN A 515 0.56 1.02 -6.15
C GLN A 515 2.01 0.61 -5.89
N PRO A 516 2.89 0.63 -6.92
CA PRO A 516 4.32 0.44 -6.72
C PRO A 516 4.89 1.42 -5.68
N SER A 517 5.56 0.89 -4.66
CA SER A 517 6.20 1.66 -3.59
C SER A 517 7.69 1.71 -3.80
N ARG A 518 8.25 2.92 -3.82
CA ARG A 518 9.71 3.07 -3.96
C ARG A 518 10.43 2.58 -2.69
N TRP A 519 9.83 2.81 -1.52
CA TRP A 519 10.37 2.35 -0.24
C TRP A 519 10.41 0.84 -0.11
N ASN A 520 9.30 0.16 -0.42
CA ASN A 520 9.27 -1.31 -0.37
C ASN A 520 10.17 -1.91 -1.45
N THR A 521 10.24 -1.32 -2.64
CA THR A 521 11.13 -1.77 -3.71
C THR A 521 12.59 -1.66 -3.29
N LEU A 522 13.02 -0.51 -2.75
CA LEU A 522 14.39 -0.32 -2.25
C LEU A 522 14.74 -1.34 -1.16
N ARG A 523 13.87 -1.52 -0.15
CA ARG A 523 14.07 -2.48 0.94
C ARG A 523 14.15 -3.92 0.42
N ALA A 524 13.25 -4.31 -0.47
CA ALA A 524 13.24 -5.65 -1.06
C ALA A 524 14.53 -5.93 -1.86
N LEU A 525 14.95 -5.00 -2.73
CA LEU A 525 16.17 -5.17 -3.51
C LEU A 525 17.43 -5.29 -2.63
N ARG A 526 17.52 -4.50 -1.55
CA ARG A 526 18.61 -4.62 -0.56
C ARG A 526 18.63 -5.97 0.12
N VAL A 527 17.47 -6.45 0.58
CA VAL A 527 17.33 -7.77 1.21
C VAL A 527 17.72 -8.88 0.24
N LEU A 528 17.25 -8.84 -1.00
CA LEU A 528 17.58 -9.86 -2.01
C LEU A 528 19.07 -9.84 -2.39
N ARG A 529 19.69 -8.66 -2.50
CA ARG A 529 21.15 -8.53 -2.76
C ARG A 529 21.96 -9.12 -1.60
N TRP A 530 21.58 -8.81 -0.36
CA TRP A 530 22.19 -9.38 0.85
C TRP A 530 22.06 -10.90 0.91
N HIS A 531 20.88 -11.45 0.61
CA HIS A 531 20.66 -12.88 0.62
C HIS A 531 21.53 -13.62 -0.43
N ARG A 532 21.67 -13.05 -1.64
CA ARG A 532 22.49 -13.62 -2.72
C ARG A 532 23.99 -13.51 -2.49
N ALA A 533 24.45 -12.47 -1.76
CA ALA A 533 25.86 -12.29 -1.47
C ALA A 533 26.41 -13.32 -0.47
N SER A 534 25.54 -14.03 0.27
CA SER A 534 25.93 -15.03 1.26
C SER A 534 26.67 -16.21 0.61
N PRO A 535 27.84 -16.64 1.14
CA PRO A 535 28.64 -17.73 0.56
C PRO A 535 27.87 -19.05 0.38
N ARG A 536 26.88 -19.31 1.23
CA ARG A 536 26.05 -20.54 1.17
C ARG A 536 25.02 -20.54 0.04
N ASN A 537 24.76 -19.38 -0.57
CA ASN A 537 23.75 -19.19 -1.60
C ASN A 537 24.37 -18.85 -2.97
N ARG A 538 25.70 -18.91 -3.11
CA ARG A 538 26.37 -18.85 -4.41
C ARG A 538 26.22 -20.23 -5.08
N PRO A 539 25.80 -20.29 -6.35
CA PRO A 539 25.67 -21.55 -7.07
C PRO A 539 26.99 -22.30 -7.22
#